data_AF-A0A3D6DE30-F1
#
_entry.id   AF-A0A3D6DE30-F1
#
_cell.length_a   1.000
_cell.length_b   1.000
_cell.length_c   1.000
_cell.angle_alpha   90.00
_cell.angle_beta   90.00
_cell.angle_gamma   90.00
#
_symmetry.space_group_name_H-M   'P 1'
#
loop_
_entity.id
_entity.type
_entity.pdbx_description
1 polymer ?
#
loop_
_entity_poly.entity_id
_entity_poly.type
_entity_poly.pdbx_seq_one_letter_code
_entity_poly.pdbx_strand_id
1 'polypeptide(L)' 'QTVDYVDVHRICAREMATRSKLVEHVAGRILKALRAELPLTEAIDRIEVEITKFAPPIGGDCDRITVTLQG' A
#
# COMPACT_ATOMS: atom_id res chain seq x y z
N GLN A 1 13.33 -14.29 14.10
CA GLN A 1 13.49 -13.64 12.77
C GLN A 1 12.48 -12.51 12.67
N THR A 2 12.76 -11.49 11.87
CA THR A 2 11.97 -10.26 11.75
C THR A 2 11.79 -9.90 10.27
N VAL A 3 10.78 -9.09 9.96
CA VAL A 3 10.57 -8.54 8.61
C VAL A 3 11.68 -7.52 8.28
N ASP A 4 12.26 -7.62 7.08
CA ASP A 4 13.20 -6.63 6.57
C ASP A 4 12.44 -5.48 5.89
N TYR A 5 12.67 -4.25 6.33
CA TYR A 5 12.03 -3.07 5.75
C TYR A 5 12.50 -2.79 4.32
N VAL A 6 13.66 -3.30 3.91
CA VAL A 6 14.16 -3.20 2.53
C VAL A 6 13.23 -3.95 1.58
N ASP A 7 12.75 -5.12 1.99
CA ASP A 7 11.78 -5.90 1.23
C ASP A 7 10.43 -5.20 1.16
N VAL A 8 9.96 -4.64 2.28
CA VAL A 8 8.72 -3.84 2.34
C VAL A 8 8.79 -2.67 1.37
N HIS A 9 9.86 -1.88 1.43
CA HIS A 9 10.05 -0.73 0.54
C HIS A 9 10.07 -1.16 -0.93
N ARG A 10 10.81 -2.24 -1.26
CA ARG A 10 10.89 -2.77 -2.62
C ARG A 10 9.52 -3.18 -3.16
N ILE A 11 8.72 -3.89 -2.36
CA ILE A 11 7.35 -4.31 -2.71
C ILE A 11 6.48 -3.07 -2.94
N CYS A 12 6.47 -2.11 -2.01
CA CYS A 12 5.71 -0.87 -2.13
C CYS A 12 6.06 -0.10 -3.40
N ALA A 13 7.35 0.10 -3.68
CA ALA A 13 7.82 0.81 -4.87
C ALA A 13 7.36 0.14 -6.17
N ARG A 14 7.44 -1.20 -6.23
CA ARG A 14 7.00 -1.98 -7.39
C ARG A 14 5.49 -1.86 -7.62
N GLU A 15 4.68 -1.99 -6.57
CA GLU A 15 3.22 -1.92 -6.70
C GLU A 15 2.71 -0.51 -7.00
N MET A 16 3.37 0.53 -6.46
CA MET A 16 3.10 1.95 -6.74
C MET A 16 3.41 2.34 -8.19
N ALA A 17 4.39 1.69 -8.84
CA ALA A 17 4.73 1.96 -10.24
C ALA A 17 3.65 1.49 -11.22
N THR A 18 2.78 0.57 -10.80
CA THR A 18 1.69 0.05 -11.63
C THR A 18 0.50 1.02 -11.63
N ARG A 19 0.20 1.61 -12.80
CA ARG A 19 -0.92 2.56 -12.95
C ARG A 19 -2.26 1.94 -12.54
N SER A 20 -3.10 2.74 -11.89
CA SER A 20 -4.44 2.33 -11.46
C SER A 20 -5.41 3.50 -11.54
N LYS A 21 -6.68 3.20 -11.82
CA LYS A 21 -7.75 4.21 -11.84
C LYS A 21 -8.17 4.65 -10.43
N LEU A 22 -7.98 3.77 -9.44
CA LEU A 22 -8.36 3.92 -8.04
C LEU A 22 -7.15 3.67 -7.14
N VAL A 23 -7.01 4.45 -6.06
CA VAL A 23 -5.91 4.30 -5.09
C VAL A 23 -6.12 3.09 -4.19
N GLU A 24 -7.37 2.70 -3.99
CA GLU A 24 -7.82 1.47 -3.32
C GLU A 24 -7.21 0.23 -3.97
N HIS A 25 -7.15 0.19 -5.31
CA HIS A 25 -6.52 -0.91 -6.02
C HIS A 25 -5.01 -0.98 -5.78
N VAL A 26 -4.35 0.17 -5.60
CA VAL A 26 -2.92 0.21 -5.30
C VAL A 26 -2.68 -0.30 -3.88
N ALA A 27 -3.45 0.19 -2.89
CA ALA A 27 -3.37 -0.25 -1.50
C ALA A 27 -3.63 -1.76 -1.37
N GLY A 28 -4.64 -2.27 -2.09
CA GLY A 28 -4.98 -3.70 -2.07
C GLY A 28 -3.89 -4.58 -2.68
N ARG A 29 -3.19 -4.12 -3.73
CA ARG A 29 -2.05 -4.84 -4.30
C ARG A 29 -0.87 -4.89 -3.34
N ILE A 30 -0.54 -3.75 -2.72
CA ILE A 30 0.52 -3.68 -1.71
C ILE A 30 0.21 -4.65 -0.57
N LEU A 31 -0.99 -4.58 0.00
CA LEU A 31 -1.42 -5.47 1.08
C LEU A 31 -1.30 -6.95 0.70
N LYS A 32 -1.75 -7.32 -0.51
CA LYS A 32 -1.66 -8.69 -1.02
C LYS A 32 -0.21 -9.14 -1.25
N ALA A 33 0.63 -8.27 -1.80
CA ALA A 33 2.03 -8.57 -2.07
C ALA A 33 2.83 -8.72 -0.78
N LEU A 34 2.62 -7.83 0.21
CA LEU A 34 3.23 -7.93 1.53
C LEU A 34 2.86 -9.26 2.22
N ARG A 35 1.60 -9.69 2.14
CA ARG A 35 1.19 -11.01 2.66
C ARG A 35 1.84 -12.18 1.90
N ALA A 36 2.01 -12.07 0.59
CA ALA A 36 2.53 -13.18 -0.21
C ALA A 36 4.05 -13.33 -0.16
N GLU A 37 4.80 -12.24 -0.03
CA GLU A 37 6.25 -12.21 -0.25
C GLU A 37 7.08 -12.04 1.02
N LEU A 38 6.53 -11.45 2.08
CA LEU A 38 7.31 -11.27 3.30
C LEU A 38 7.51 -12.62 4.02
N PRO A 39 8.72 -12.90 4.54
CA PRO A 39 8.91 -14.03 5.42
C PRO A 39 8.11 -13.81 6.71
N LEU A 40 7.62 -14.90 7.31
CA LEU A 40 6.84 -14.87 8.56
C LEU A 40 5.45 -14.24 8.44
N THR A 41 4.81 -14.22 7.26
CA THR A 41 3.43 -13.70 7.13
C THR A 41 2.47 -14.32 8.15
N GLU A 42 2.59 -15.61 8.43
CA GLU A 42 1.78 -16.31 9.43
C GLU A 42 1.97 -15.78 10.86
N ALA A 43 3.08 -15.08 11.14
CA ALA A 43 3.36 -14.42 12.41
C ALA A 43 3.02 -12.93 12.41
N ILE A 44 2.52 -12.38 11.28
CA ILE A 44 2.08 -11.00 11.19
C ILE A 44 0.59 -10.96 11.57
N ASP A 45 0.30 -10.43 12.76
CA ASP A 45 -1.07 -10.33 13.28
C ASP A 45 -1.95 -9.42 12.42
N ARG A 46 -1.37 -8.35 11.86
CA ARG A 46 -2.09 -7.33 11.11
C ARG A 46 -1.17 -6.56 10.17
N ILE A 47 -1.64 -6.31 8.95
CA ILE A 47 -1.02 -5.37 8.02
C ILE A 47 -1.98 -4.21 7.76
N GLU A 48 -1.45 -3.00 7.84
CA GLU A 48 -2.17 -1.77 7.50
C GLU A 48 -1.41 -1.03 6.40
N VAL A 49 -2.11 -0.65 5.34
CA VAL A 49 -1.57 0.07 4.20
C VAL A 49 -2.35 1.36 4.03
N GLU A 50 -1.66 2.49 4.17
CA GLU A 50 -2.21 3.82 3.95
C GLU A 50 -1.58 4.45 2.70
N ILE A 51 -2.42 4.95 1.78
CA ILE A 51 -2.00 5.68 0.60
C ILE A 51 -2.65 7.06 0.62
N THR A 52 -1.81 8.09 0.54
CA THR A 52 -2.24 9.48 0.39
C THR A 52 -1.94 9.98 -1.02
N LYS A 53 -2.97 10.49 -1.72
CA LYS A 53 -2.83 11.20 -2.98
C LYS A 53 -2.89 12.70 -2.70
N PHE A 54 -1.77 13.37 -2.88
CA PHE A 54 -1.67 14.83 -2.77
C PHE A 54 -2.18 15.48 -4.06
N ALA A 55 -2.86 16.63 -3.93
CA ALA A 55 -3.48 17.38 -5.02
C ALA A 55 -4.25 16.48 -6.01
N PRO A 56 -5.21 15.67 -5.53
CA PRO A 56 -6.00 14.81 -6.40
C PRO A 56 -6.78 15.67 -7.42
N PRO A 57 -6.88 15.25 -8.69
CA PRO A 57 -7.62 15.98 -9.72
C PRO A 57 -9.13 15.76 -9.54
N ILE A 58 -9.66 16.27 -8.46
CA ILE A 58 -11.10 16.34 -8.16
C ILE A 58 -11.51 17.77 -8.50
N GLY A 59 -12.67 17.97 -9.12
CA GLY A 59 -13.14 19.29 -9.57
C GLY A 59 -13.54 20.24 -8.43
N GLY A 60 -12.83 20.21 -7.29
CA GLY A 60 -13.04 20.99 -6.09
C GLY A 60 -11.74 21.17 -5.31
N ASP A 61 -11.75 22.02 -4.28
CA ASP A 61 -10.57 22.33 -3.48
C ASP A 61 -10.27 21.17 -2.52
N CYS A 62 -9.21 20.41 -2.80
CA CYS A 62 -8.81 19.25 -2.01
C CYS A 62 -7.29 19.08 -2.02
N ASP A 63 -6.66 19.32 -0.87
CA ASP A 63 -5.20 19.20 -0.73
C ASP A 63 -4.72 17.75 -0.76
N ARG A 64 -5.50 16.82 -0.19
CA ARG A 64 -5.15 15.40 -0.10
C ARG A 64 -6.37 14.53 0.10
N ILE A 65 -6.30 13.31 -0.45
CA ILE A 65 -7.17 12.19 -0.08
C ILE A 65 -6.31 11.05 0.45
N THR A 66 -6.82 10.33 1.43
CA THR A 66 -6.12 9.20 2.06
C THR A 66 -7.05 7.99 2.09
N VAL A 67 -6.51 6.82 1.73
CA VAL A 67 -7.18 5.53 1.80
C VAL A 67 -6.34 4.61 2.67
N THR A 68 -7.00 3.96 3.63
CA THR A 68 -6.37 2.98 4.53
C THR A 68 -7.06 1.64 4.36
N LEU A 69 -6.30 0.59 4.07
CA LEU A 69 -6.76 -0.79 4.03
C LEU A 69 -6.05 -1.61 5.11
N GLN A 70 -6.82 -2.46 5.77
CA GLN A 70 -6.36 -3.35 6.82
C GLN A 70 -6.65 -4.78 6.40
N GLY A 71 -5.70 -5.68 6.61
CA GLY A 71 -5.85 -7.07 6.20
C GLY A 71 -5.03 -8.03 7.01
#